data_AF-A0A7K4Q556-F1
#
_entry.id   AF-A0A7K4Q556-F1
#
_cell.length_a   1.000
_cell.length_b   1.000
_cell.length_c   1.000
_cell.angle_alpha   90.00
_cell.angle_beta   90.00
_cell.angle_gamma   90.00
#
_symmetry.space_group_name_H-M   'P 1'
#
loop_
_entity.id
_entity.type
_entity.pdbx_description
1 polymer ?
#
loop_
_entity_poly.entity_id
_entity_poly.type
_entity_poly.pdbx_seq_one_letter_code
_entity_poly.pdbx_strand_id
1 'polypeptide(L)'
;PLGLKEGVLPTQRSSLSDAGGNFFMAGVGFSFIFYWLLMLLVMITFVLGGNIYMLLCESWHNQQLFQLLDTPGKIPNFNLSELLGLKGDTTNFSEIYRQCQHDASLWQTLHLDQSVSLDELLNISQYAGDISTAFEKMDITLSPISLLNQSQKDLLLRASQAAQPPNFTLTLEQLDQNMTQGSLLDLAAELEQLAENMGTDVKKDLEDNARELRDLEKEMQGNFSGPLQSLKENIHSVQSGAAQLEGQTTAALDKANKTQEFLEREMPNIIKNETLAFLEQLLDFFETYISWAKSRVTKDVARCKPIAQSLDDVEVIGCDYIMDSVNAFWFSLGWCTLFLLPSIVLSVRLAKFYRRMDTADVYRPPTFNSYKIPRPSTRH
;
A
#
# COMPACT_ATOMS: atom_id res chain seq x y z
N PRO A 1 -48.00 8.07 64.04
CA PRO A 1 -47.26 9.08 63.23
C PRO A 1 -46.93 10.29 64.12
N LEU A 2 -45.73 10.88 64.00
CA LEU A 2 -45.35 12.02 64.84
C LEU A 2 -46.34 13.18 64.63
N GLY A 3 -47.12 13.50 65.67
CA GLY A 3 -48.01 14.67 65.69
C GLY A 3 -49.51 14.40 65.88
N LEU A 4 -49.97 13.16 65.68
CA LEU A 4 -51.37 12.75 65.93
C LEU A 4 -51.43 11.84 67.17
N LYS A 5 -52.12 12.27 68.23
CA LYS A 5 -52.38 11.46 69.43
C LYS A 5 -53.86 11.02 69.42
N GLU A 6 -54.12 9.73 69.60
CA GLU A 6 -55.50 9.22 69.70
C GLU A 6 -56.24 9.85 70.88
N GLY A 7 -57.52 10.19 70.68
CA GLY A 7 -58.39 10.75 71.73
C GLY A 7 -58.26 12.26 71.99
N VAL A 8 -57.43 13.00 71.23
CA VAL A 8 -57.29 14.46 71.40
C VAL A 8 -58.36 15.23 70.60
N LEU A 9 -58.99 16.22 71.24
CA LEU A 9 -59.97 17.11 70.61
C LEU A 9 -59.37 17.84 69.39
N PRO A 10 -60.14 18.06 68.30
CA PRO A 10 -59.64 18.71 67.09
C PRO A 10 -59.03 20.10 67.29
N THR A 11 -59.40 20.81 68.36
CA THR A 11 -58.88 22.12 68.75
C THR A 11 -57.48 22.08 69.39
N GLN A 12 -57.02 20.91 69.85
CA GLN A 12 -55.75 20.74 70.56
C GLN A 12 -54.68 19.98 69.76
N ARG A 13 -54.86 19.83 68.44
CA ARG A 13 -53.89 19.16 67.55
C ARG A 13 -52.53 19.86 67.56
N SER A 14 -51.42 19.14 67.37
CA SER A 14 -50.07 19.73 67.36
C SER A 14 -49.84 20.69 66.18
N SER A 15 -48.93 21.66 66.33
CA SER A 15 -48.57 22.60 65.25
C SER A 15 -48.05 21.88 64.00
N LEU A 16 -47.30 20.78 64.18
CA LEU A 16 -46.81 19.94 63.09
C LEU A 16 -47.97 19.26 62.32
N SER A 17 -49.01 18.80 63.02
CA SER A 17 -50.21 18.23 62.39
C SER A 17 -50.96 19.29 61.57
N ASP A 18 -51.14 20.49 62.13
CA ASP A 18 -51.83 21.58 61.44
C ASP A 18 -51.06 22.05 60.19
N ALA A 19 -49.74 22.19 60.29
CA ALA A 19 -48.86 22.47 59.16
C ALA A 19 -48.98 21.39 58.06
N GLY A 20 -49.01 20.11 58.42
CA GLY A 20 -49.23 19.02 57.46
C GLY A 20 -50.60 19.09 56.77
N GLY A 21 -51.65 19.46 57.51
CA GLY A 21 -52.99 19.66 56.96
C GLY A 21 -53.08 20.86 56.00
N ASN A 22 -52.37 21.95 56.29
CA ASN A 22 -52.26 23.11 55.40
C ASN A 22 -51.42 22.77 54.16
N PHE A 23 -50.38 21.95 54.30
CA PHE A 23 -49.58 21.46 53.17
C PHE A 23 -50.41 20.59 52.21
N PHE A 24 -51.25 19.68 52.73
CA PHE A 24 -52.18 18.91 51.90
C PHE A 24 -53.18 19.81 51.15
N MET A 25 -53.72 20.83 51.79
CA MET A 25 -54.63 21.79 51.14
C MET A 25 -53.92 22.67 50.09
N ALA A 26 -52.69 23.10 50.37
CA ALA A 26 -51.86 23.80 49.39
C ALA A 26 -51.57 22.90 48.18
N GLY A 27 -51.20 21.63 48.40
CA GLY A 27 -50.97 20.64 47.34
C GLY A 27 -52.21 20.38 46.48
N VAL A 28 -53.41 20.34 47.08
CA VAL A 28 -54.67 20.28 46.34
C VAL A 28 -54.85 21.52 45.46
N GLY A 29 -54.59 22.72 46.01
CA GLY A 29 -54.65 23.97 45.25
C GLY A 29 -53.69 23.99 44.05
N PHE A 30 -52.42 23.62 44.27
CA PHE A 30 -51.43 23.46 43.20
C PHE A 30 -51.86 22.45 42.15
N SER A 31 -52.39 21.29 42.58
CA SER A 31 -52.88 20.26 41.67
C SER A 31 -54.00 20.81 40.77
N PHE A 32 -54.97 21.54 41.32
CA PHE A 32 -56.04 22.16 40.51
C PHE A 32 -55.52 23.21 39.51
N ILE A 33 -54.55 24.03 39.91
CA ILE A 33 -53.99 25.08 39.04
C ILE A 33 -53.20 24.48 37.87
N PHE A 34 -52.40 23.43 38.13
CA PHE A 34 -51.47 22.87 37.14
C PHE A 34 -52.01 21.62 36.41
N TYR A 35 -53.11 21.01 36.84
CA TYR A 35 -53.66 19.79 36.23
C TYR A 35 -53.95 19.94 34.74
N TRP A 36 -54.60 21.04 34.33
CA TRP A 36 -54.92 21.26 32.93
C TRP A 36 -53.67 21.49 32.07
N LEU A 37 -52.64 22.14 32.62
CA LEU A 37 -51.34 22.33 31.95
C LEU A 37 -50.62 21.00 31.77
N LEU A 38 -50.60 20.14 32.79
CA LEU A 38 -50.02 18.80 32.71
C LEU A 38 -50.77 17.92 31.71
N MET A 39 -52.11 17.94 31.73
CA MET A 39 -52.93 17.22 30.76
C MET A 39 -52.67 17.70 29.32
N LEU A 40 -52.57 19.02 29.11
CA LEU A 40 -52.26 19.58 27.79
C LEU A 40 -50.87 19.19 27.31
N LEU A 41 -49.87 19.24 28.19
CA LEU A 41 -48.49 18.81 27.88
C LEU A 41 -48.43 17.33 27.50
N VAL A 42 -49.10 16.45 28.26
CA VAL A 42 -49.19 15.01 27.97
C VAL A 42 -49.88 14.78 26.63
N MET A 43 -50.98 15.48 26.35
CA MET A 43 -51.68 15.34 25.07
C MET A 43 -50.80 15.73 23.88
N ILE A 44 -50.11 16.86 23.94
CA ILE A 44 -49.23 17.31 22.85
C ILE A 44 -48.09 16.32 22.64
N THR A 45 -47.42 15.92 23.71
CA THR A 45 -46.28 14.99 23.63
C THR A 45 -46.69 13.57 23.23
N PHE A 46 -47.88 13.11 23.62
CA PHE A 46 -48.46 11.84 23.16
C PHE A 46 -48.79 11.88 21.65
N VAL A 47 -49.47 12.93 21.20
CA VAL A 47 -49.84 13.06 19.78
C VAL A 47 -48.58 13.15 18.92
N LEU A 48 -47.61 13.97 19.30
CA LEU A 48 -46.36 14.08 18.57
C LEU A 48 -45.55 12.78 18.66
N GLY A 49 -45.27 12.27 19.86
CA GLY A 49 -44.45 11.08 20.06
C GLY A 49 -45.03 9.84 19.37
N GLY A 50 -46.31 9.55 19.60
CA GLY A 50 -46.99 8.39 19.05
C GLY A 50 -47.13 8.43 17.53
N ASN A 51 -47.54 9.57 16.95
CA ASN A 51 -47.74 9.66 15.49
C ASN A 51 -46.40 9.72 14.75
N ILE A 52 -45.41 10.45 15.27
CA ILE A 52 -44.10 10.55 14.61
C ILE A 52 -43.39 9.20 14.64
N TYR A 53 -43.45 8.46 15.76
CA TYR A 53 -42.88 7.11 15.83
C TYR A 53 -43.47 6.17 14.77
N MET A 54 -44.80 6.09 14.69
CA MET A 54 -45.49 5.18 13.76
C MET A 54 -45.29 5.57 12.28
N LEU A 55 -45.30 6.88 11.98
CA LEU A 55 -45.28 7.34 10.59
C LEU A 55 -43.85 7.52 10.03
N LEU A 56 -42.90 7.97 10.86
CA LEU A 56 -41.52 8.20 10.41
C LEU A 56 -40.59 7.08 10.84
N CYS A 57 -40.50 6.76 12.14
CA CYS A 57 -39.49 5.82 12.63
C CYS A 57 -39.73 4.40 12.12
N GLU A 58 -40.96 3.89 12.21
CA GLU A 58 -41.27 2.55 11.72
C GLU A 58 -41.20 2.44 10.19
N SER A 59 -41.53 3.52 9.47
CA SER A 59 -41.38 3.58 8.02
C SER A 59 -39.92 3.74 7.56
N TRP A 60 -39.05 4.33 8.39
CA TRP A 60 -37.62 4.48 8.13
C TRP A 60 -36.94 3.13 8.30
N HIS A 61 -37.20 2.48 9.43
CA HIS A 61 -36.66 1.16 9.76
C HIS A 61 -36.99 0.11 8.70
N ASN A 62 -38.25 0.10 8.23
CA ASN A 62 -38.71 -0.81 7.18
C ASN A 62 -38.33 -0.35 5.76
N GLN A 63 -37.55 0.72 5.60
CA GLN A 63 -37.15 1.33 4.32
C GLN A 63 -38.32 1.75 3.42
N GLN A 64 -39.55 1.79 3.96
CA GLN A 64 -40.74 2.24 3.24
C GLN A 64 -40.68 3.73 2.91
N LEU A 65 -40.00 4.52 3.75
CA LEU A 65 -39.69 5.92 3.46
C LEU A 65 -38.84 6.06 2.19
N PHE A 66 -37.83 5.20 2.00
CA PHE A 66 -37.00 5.25 0.79
C PHE A 66 -37.78 4.87 -0.47
N GLN A 67 -38.69 3.90 -0.37
CA GLN A 67 -39.61 3.56 -1.46
C GLN A 67 -40.57 4.72 -1.82
N LEU A 68 -40.95 5.54 -0.83
CA LEU A 68 -41.74 6.75 -1.07
C LEU A 68 -40.94 7.81 -1.83
N LEU A 69 -39.65 7.98 -1.50
CA LEU A 69 -38.74 8.87 -2.22
C LEU A 69 -38.48 8.40 -3.66
N ASP A 70 -38.48 7.09 -3.89
CA ASP A 70 -38.28 6.48 -5.20
C ASP A 70 -39.52 6.56 -6.10
N THR A 71 -40.70 6.81 -5.53
CA THR A 71 -41.95 6.86 -6.30
C THR A 71 -42.14 8.24 -6.97
N PRO A 72 -42.06 8.34 -8.31
CA PRO A 72 -42.18 9.62 -9.00
C PRO A 72 -43.57 10.24 -8.78
N GLY A 73 -43.61 11.55 -8.49
CA GLY A 73 -44.85 12.31 -8.30
C GLY A 73 -45.46 12.27 -6.90
N LYS A 74 -44.87 11.52 -5.95
CA LYS A 74 -45.26 11.58 -4.52
C LYS A 74 -44.70 12.81 -3.81
N ILE A 75 -43.50 13.24 -4.19
CA ILE A 75 -42.84 14.45 -3.69
C ILE A 75 -42.74 15.44 -4.86
N PRO A 76 -43.39 16.63 -4.79
CA PRO A 76 -43.33 17.60 -5.87
C PRO A 76 -41.90 18.13 -6.04
N ASN A 77 -41.43 18.18 -7.30
CA ASN A 77 -40.11 18.69 -7.71
C ASN A 77 -38.88 17.95 -7.17
N PHE A 78 -39.03 16.70 -6.69
CA PHE A 78 -37.87 15.90 -6.29
C PHE A 78 -37.53 14.87 -7.36
N ASN A 79 -36.34 15.00 -7.95
CA ASN A 79 -35.74 14.00 -8.82
C ASN A 79 -34.26 13.86 -8.46
N LEU A 80 -33.91 12.73 -7.86
CA LEU A 80 -32.55 12.45 -7.41
C LEU A 80 -31.54 12.41 -8.57
N SER A 81 -31.94 11.85 -9.70
CA SER A 81 -31.09 11.73 -10.89
C SER A 81 -30.78 13.10 -11.50
N GLU A 82 -31.74 14.03 -11.48
CA GLU A 82 -31.54 15.42 -11.93
C GLU A 82 -30.63 16.20 -10.96
N LEU A 83 -30.82 16.05 -9.65
CA LEU A 83 -30.00 16.71 -8.63
C LEU A 83 -28.52 16.27 -8.70
N LEU A 84 -28.28 15.00 -8.99
CA LEU A 84 -26.93 14.43 -9.11
C LEU A 84 -26.35 14.58 -10.53
N GLY A 85 -27.09 15.14 -11.48
CA GLY A 85 -26.65 15.31 -12.87
C GLY A 85 -26.41 13.99 -13.61
N LEU A 86 -27.09 12.91 -13.22
CA LEU A 86 -26.92 11.59 -13.81
C LEU A 86 -27.70 11.46 -15.12
N LYS A 87 -27.05 10.98 -16.16
CA LYS A 87 -27.66 10.62 -17.45
C LYS A 87 -28.11 9.16 -17.39
N GLY A 88 -29.38 8.91 -17.05
CA GLY A 88 -29.94 7.56 -16.99
C GLY A 88 -31.33 7.54 -16.36
N ASP A 89 -32.04 6.42 -16.53
CA ASP A 89 -33.32 6.18 -15.88
C ASP A 89 -33.18 6.21 -14.35
N THR A 90 -34.29 6.57 -13.70
CA THR A 90 -34.45 6.85 -12.26
C THR A 90 -33.57 5.98 -11.36
N THR A 91 -32.54 6.59 -10.78
CA THR A 91 -31.76 5.96 -9.72
C THR A 91 -32.59 5.84 -8.45
N ASN A 92 -32.94 4.61 -8.07
CA ASN A 92 -33.70 4.34 -6.85
C ASN A 92 -32.80 4.54 -5.62
N PHE A 93 -33.12 5.52 -4.78
CA PHE A 93 -32.49 5.78 -3.49
C PHE A 93 -32.46 4.53 -2.60
N SER A 94 -33.52 3.71 -2.60
CA SER A 94 -33.54 2.45 -1.83
C SER A 94 -32.43 1.49 -2.27
N GLU A 95 -32.21 1.37 -3.59
CA GLU A 95 -31.14 0.53 -4.12
C GLU A 95 -29.76 1.13 -3.83
N ILE A 96 -29.61 2.45 -3.99
CA ILE A 96 -28.38 3.17 -3.64
C ILE A 96 -28.00 2.90 -2.18
N TYR A 97 -28.94 3.10 -1.28
CA TYR A 97 -28.74 2.90 0.15
C TYR A 97 -28.35 1.44 0.46
N ARG A 98 -29.04 0.45 -0.13
CA ARG A 98 -28.74 -0.98 0.05
C ARG A 98 -27.33 -1.34 -0.44
N GLN A 99 -26.92 -0.83 -1.60
CA GLN A 99 -25.57 -1.05 -2.12
C GLN A 99 -24.51 -0.38 -1.23
N CYS A 100 -24.80 0.80 -0.68
CA CYS A 100 -23.92 1.47 0.26
C CYS A 100 -23.77 0.71 1.59
N GLN A 101 -24.83 0.08 2.11
CA GLN A 101 -24.71 -0.81 3.26
C GLN A 101 -23.75 -1.99 3.00
N HIS A 102 -23.69 -2.47 1.77
CA HIS A 102 -22.76 -3.51 1.32
C HIS A 102 -21.36 -3.00 0.94
N ASP A 103 -21.02 -1.75 1.26
CA ASP A 103 -19.72 -1.14 0.97
C ASP A 103 -19.40 -1.03 -0.53
N ALA A 104 -20.42 -0.87 -1.37
CA ALA A 104 -20.20 -0.56 -2.79
C ALA A 104 -19.52 0.81 -2.97
N SER A 105 -18.83 0.99 -4.09
CA SER A 105 -18.32 2.30 -4.50
C SER A 105 -19.45 3.15 -5.08
N LEU A 106 -19.37 4.47 -4.91
CA LEU A 106 -20.29 5.40 -5.57
C LEU A 106 -20.28 5.25 -7.09
N TRP A 107 -19.15 4.82 -7.67
CA TRP A 107 -19.07 4.54 -9.11
C TRP A 107 -20.08 3.47 -9.55
N GLN A 108 -20.11 2.34 -8.84
CA GLN A 108 -21.03 1.24 -9.11
C GLN A 108 -22.46 1.62 -8.73
N THR A 109 -22.63 2.24 -7.55
CA THR A 109 -23.93 2.56 -6.99
C THR A 109 -24.71 3.60 -7.80
N LEU A 110 -24.03 4.58 -8.38
CA LEU A 110 -24.64 5.63 -9.20
C LEU A 110 -24.59 5.33 -10.69
N HIS A 111 -24.13 4.13 -11.09
CA HIS A 111 -23.97 3.73 -12.50
C HIS A 111 -23.23 4.78 -13.34
N LEU A 112 -22.12 5.31 -12.80
CA LEU A 112 -21.37 6.39 -13.45
C LEU A 112 -20.74 5.97 -14.78
N ASP A 113 -20.63 4.66 -15.03
CA ASP A 113 -20.22 4.09 -16.32
C ASP A 113 -21.12 4.51 -17.48
N GLN A 114 -22.40 4.83 -17.22
CA GLN A 114 -23.34 5.30 -18.24
C GLN A 114 -23.12 6.76 -18.64
N SER A 115 -22.57 7.58 -17.74
CA SER A 115 -22.32 9.00 -17.99
C SER A 115 -20.88 9.30 -18.38
N VAL A 116 -19.93 8.50 -17.87
CA VAL A 116 -18.49 8.66 -18.10
C VAL A 116 -17.88 7.31 -18.50
N SER A 117 -17.48 7.22 -19.78
CA SER A 117 -16.72 6.08 -20.28
C SER A 117 -15.24 6.20 -19.88
N LEU A 118 -14.82 5.45 -18.85
CA LEU A 118 -13.41 5.35 -18.48
C LEU A 118 -12.57 4.69 -19.59
N ASP A 119 -13.18 3.84 -20.41
CA ASP A 119 -12.51 3.21 -21.53
C ASP A 119 -12.15 4.20 -22.63
N GLU A 120 -13.00 5.18 -22.87
CA GLU A 120 -12.73 6.26 -23.82
C GLU A 120 -11.76 7.29 -23.23
N LEU A 121 -11.96 7.70 -21.97
CA LEU A 121 -11.15 8.72 -21.31
C LEU A 121 -9.70 8.28 -21.06
N LEU A 122 -9.50 7.00 -20.72
CA LEU A 122 -8.19 6.41 -20.44
C LEU A 122 -7.74 5.51 -21.61
N ASN A 123 -8.15 5.82 -22.84
CA ASN A 123 -7.74 5.03 -24.00
C ASN A 123 -6.30 5.35 -24.41
N ILE A 124 -5.36 4.49 -24.01
CA ILE A 124 -3.96 4.68 -24.40
C ILE A 124 -3.65 4.33 -25.84
N SER A 125 -4.49 3.51 -26.48
CA SER A 125 -4.28 3.11 -27.88
C SER A 125 -4.22 4.33 -28.82
N GLN A 126 -4.90 5.42 -28.46
CA GLN A 126 -4.85 6.69 -29.18
C GLN A 126 -3.44 7.29 -29.22
N TYR A 127 -2.66 7.14 -28.14
CA TYR A 127 -1.31 7.69 -28.03
C TYR A 127 -0.24 6.65 -28.36
N ALA A 128 -0.52 5.36 -28.15
CA ALA A 128 0.41 4.27 -28.42
C ALA A 128 0.88 4.27 -29.88
N GLY A 129 -0.02 4.56 -30.83
CA GLY A 129 0.33 4.68 -32.25
C GLY A 129 1.29 5.83 -32.54
N ASP A 130 1.05 7.00 -31.95
CA ASP A 130 1.92 8.18 -32.11
C ASP A 130 3.29 7.96 -31.46
N ILE A 131 3.32 7.35 -30.28
CA ILE A 131 4.56 7.01 -29.55
C ILE A 131 5.36 5.99 -30.36
N SER A 132 4.72 4.92 -30.86
CA SER A 132 5.37 3.92 -31.72
C SER A 132 5.94 4.56 -32.98
N THR A 133 5.15 5.42 -33.65
CA THR A 133 5.60 6.14 -34.85
C THR A 133 6.77 7.09 -34.55
N ALA A 134 6.79 7.74 -33.38
CA ALA A 134 7.87 8.62 -32.97
C ALA A 134 9.17 7.85 -32.70
N PHE A 135 9.08 6.67 -32.08
CA PHE A 135 10.23 5.79 -31.81
C PHE A 135 10.74 5.09 -33.08
N GLU A 136 9.88 4.72 -34.02
CA GLU A 136 10.31 4.20 -35.33
C GLU A 136 11.09 5.22 -36.14
N LYS A 137 10.75 6.50 -36.00
CA LYS A 137 11.46 7.63 -36.62
C LYS A 137 12.72 8.04 -35.85
N MET A 138 12.94 7.51 -34.65
CA MET A 138 14.09 7.85 -33.83
C MET A 138 15.32 7.10 -34.35
N ASP A 139 16.18 7.80 -35.07
CA ASP A 139 17.45 7.27 -35.53
C ASP A 139 18.50 7.44 -34.42
N ILE A 140 18.70 6.40 -33.60
CA ILE A 140 19.75 6.39 -32.58
C ILE A 140 21.07 6.09 -33.29
N THR A 141 21.71 7.14 -33.80
CA THR A 141 23.05 7.02 -34.38
C THR A 141 24.07 6.96 -33.26
N LEU A 142 24.64 5.77 -33.00
CA LEU A 142 25.88 5.69 -32.24
C LEU A 142 27.03 6.27 -33.06
N SER A 143 27.95 6.96 -32.39
CA SER A 143 29.18 7.42 -33.05
C SER A 143 29.91 6.22 -33.66
N PRO A 144 30.44 6.34 -34.89
CA PRO A 144 31.11 5.23 -35.55
C PRO A 144 32.28 4.75 -34.68
N ILE A 145 32.19 3.50 -34.23
CA ILE A 145 33.22 2.86 -33.43
C ILE A 145 34.30 2.41 -34.41
N SER A 146 35.48 3.03 -34.37
CA SER A 146 36.66 2.55 -35.10
C SER A 146 37.60 1.87 -34.11
N LEU A 147 37.73 0.54 -34.18
CA LEU A 147 38.69 -0.19 -33.34
C LEU A 147 40.13 0.18 -33.71
N LEU A 148 40.44 0.07 -35.00
CA LEU A 148 41.77 0.26 -35.58
C LEU A 148 41.62 0.91 -36.95
N ASN A 149 42.24 2.07 -37.13
CA ASN A 149 42.32 2.73 -38.42
C ASN A 149 43.28 1.99 -39.36
N GLN A 150 43.12 2.18 -40.67
CA GLN A 150 43.98 1.53 -41.67
C GLN A 150 45.47 1.79 -41.43
N SER A 151 45.84 3.02 -41.07
CA SER A 151 47.22 3.38 -40.75
C SER A 151 47.81 2.60 -39.58
N GLN A 152 46.99 2.29 -38.56
CA GLN A 152 47.40 1.50 -37.40
C GLN A 152 47.53 0.02 -37.75
N LYS A 153 46.63 -0.51 -38.59
CA LYS A 153 46.74 -1.88 -39.13
C LYS A 153 48.04 -2.05 -39.93
N ASP A 154 48.31 -1.11 -40.84
CA ASP A 154 49.50 -1.13 -41.68
C ASP A 154 50.79 -0.94 -40.87
N LEU A 155 50.73 -0.18 -39.77
CA LEU A 155 51.87 0.00 -38.86
C LEU A 155 52.19 -1.30 -38.12
N LEU A 156 51.18 -1.98 -37.57
CA LEU A 156 51.36 -3.27 -36.88
C LEU A 156 51.91 -4.33 -37.82
N LEU A 157 51.35 -4.40 -39.04
CA LEU A 157 51.79 -5.36 -40.04
C LEU A 157 53.23 -5.10 -40.46
N ARG A 158 53.60 -3.84 -40.73
CA ARG A 158 54.98 -3.43 -41.03
C ARG A 158 55.93 -3.69 -39.86
N ALA A 159 55.52 -3.43 -38.63
CA ALA A 159 56.34 -3.70 -37.45
C ALA A 159 56.63 -5.20 -37.31
N SER A 160 55.63 -6.05 -37.55
CA SER A 160 55.80 -7.51 -37.50
C SER A 160 56.71 -8.04 -38.62
N GLN A 161 56.65 -7.43 -39.81
CA GLN A 161 57.53 -7.75 -40.94
C GLN A 161 58.96 -7.25 -40.72
N ALA A 162 59.12 -6.06 -40.12
CA ALA A 162 60.43 -5.48 -39.80
C ALA A 162 61.17 -6.26 -38.71
N ALA A 163 60.44 -7.01 -37.87
CA ALA A 163 61.01 -7.87 -36.84
C ALA A 163 61.51 -9.23 -37.39
N GLN A 164 61.38 -9.49 -38.69
CA GLN A 164 61.85 -10.74 -39.29
C GLN A 164 63.39 -10.80 -39.30
N PRO A 165 63.99 -11.87 -38.76
CA PRO A 165 65.43 -12.04 -38.78
C PRO A 165 65.93 -12.24 -40.22
N PRO A 166 67.23 -11.96 -40.47
CA PRO A 166 67.85 -12.34 -41.72
C PRO A 166 67.84 -13.86 -41.91
N ASN A 167 68.05 -14.31 -43.14
CA ASN A 167 68.12 -15.73 -43.44
C ASN A 167 69.40 -16.34 -42.86
N PHE A 168 69.27 -17.07 -41.76
CA PHE A 168 70.36 -17.78 -41.09
C PHE A 168 70.63 -19.19 -41.63
N THR A 169 70.03 -19.61 -42.75
CA THR A 169 70.18 -20.98 -43.27
C THR A 169 71.65 -21.34 -43.50
N LEU A 170 72.41 -20.46 -44.16
CA LEU A 170 73.84 -20.68 -44.41
C LEU A 170 74.66 -20.65 -43.10
N THR A 171 74.28 -19.81 -42.14
CA THR A 171 74.96 -19.72 -40.85
C THR A 171 74.74 -20.98 -40.02
N LEU A 172 73.52 -21.53 -40.03
CA LEU A 172 73.20 -22.81 -39.38
C LEU A 172 73.93 -23.97 -40.05
N GLU A 173 74.03 -23.97 -41.39
CA GLU A 173 74.78 -24.98 -42.13
C GLU A 173 76.28 -24.93 -41.81
N GLN A 174 76.86 -23.73 -41.67
CA GLN A 174 78.25 -23.56 -41.23
C GLN A 174 78.47 -23.95 -39.77
N LEU A 175 77.50 -23.68 -38.89
CA LEU A 175 77.54 -24.08 -37.48
C LEU A 175 77.48 -25.61 -37.29
N ASP A 176 76.92 -26.32 -38.26
CA ASP A 176 76.85 -27.79 -38.26
C ASP A 176 78.12 -28.45 -38.85
N GLN A 177 79.07 -27.67 -39.39
CA GLN A 177 80.35 -28.19 -39.87
C GLN A 177 81.37 -28.35 -38.74
N ASN A 178 82.26 -29.34 -38.89
CA ASN A 178 83.40 -29.51 -38.00
C ASN A 178 84.35 -28.30 -38.11
N MET A 179 84.88 -27.85 -36.97
CA MET A 179 85.78 -26.68 -36.90
C MET A 179 87.10 -26.88 -37.67
N THR A 180 87.49 -28.14 -37.89
CA THR A 180 88.70 -28.53 -38.60
C THR A 180 88.36 -29.40 -39.81
N GLN A 181 89.20 -29.35 -40.85
CA GLN A 181 89.04 -30.20 -42.05
C GLN A 181 89.22 -31.70 -41.79
N GLY A 182 89.71 -32.08 -40.60
CA GLY A 182 89.87 -33.46 -40.14
C GLY A 182 90.02 -33.52 -38.62
N SER A 183 90.05 -34.73 -38.06
CA SER A 183 90.20 -34.94 -36.61
C SER A 183 91.63 -34.61 -36.16
N LEU A 184 91.78 -33.60 -35.30
CA LEU A 184 93.08 -33.28 -34.68
C LEU A 184 93.60 -34.47 -33.85
N LEU A 185 92.70 -35.28 -33.29
CA LEU A 185 93.03 -36.50 -32.56
C LEU A 185 93.61 -37.59 -33.48
N ASP A 186 93.06 -37.72 -34.69
CA ASP A 186 93.53 -38.71 -35.67
C ASP A 186 94.92 -38.30 -36.19
N LEU A 187 95.11 -37.01 -36.49
CA LEU A 187 96.41 -36.46 -36.88
C LEU A 187 97.45 -36.62 -35.76
N ALA A 188 97.07 -36.38 -34.50
CA ALA A 188 97.94 -36.62 -33.35
C ALA A 188 98.34 -38.09 -33.23
N ALA A 189 97.41 -39.03 -33.47
CA ALA A 189 97.70 -40.46 -33.45
C ALA A 189 98.63 -40.90 -34.60
N GLU A 190 98.47 -40.32 -35.81
CA GLU A 190 99.36 -40.56 -36.94
C GLU A 190 100.78 -40.05 -36.68
N LEU A 191 100.93 -38.88 -36.04
CA LEU A 191 102.23 -38.31 -35.66
C LEU A 191 102.95 -39.19 -34.62
N GLU A 192 102.22 -39.73 -33.64
CA GLU A 192 102.77 -40.68 -32.66
C GLU A 192 103.23 -41.98 -33.33
N GLN A 193 102.43 -42.51 -34.27
CA GLN A 193 102.78 -43.71 -35.03
C GLN A 193 104.02 -43.48 -35.91
N LEU A 194 104.18 -42.28 -36.48
CA LEU A 194 105.37 -41.89 -37.23
C LEU A 194 106.60 -41.76 -36.32
N ALA A 195 106.41 -41.24 -35.10
CA ALA A 195 107.47 -41.07 -34.10
C ALA A 195 108.12 -42.39 -33.68
N GLU A 196 107.37 -43.50 -33.66
CA GLU A 196 107.88 -44.84 -33.33
C GLU A 196 108.97 -45.34 -34.29
N ASN A 197 109.00 -44.84 -35.54
CA ASN A 197 109.89 -45.30 -36.59
C ASN A 197 111.09 -44.35 -36.86
N MET A 198 111.26 -43.29 -36.05
CA MET A 198 112.26 -42.23 -36.24
C MET A 198 113.36 -42.22 -35.16
N GLY A 199 114.45 -41.47 -35.40
CA GLY A 199 115.54 -41.27 -34.43
C GLY A 199 115.11 -40.42 -33.21
N THR A 200 115.87 -40.49 -32.11
CA THR A 200 115.47 -39.95 -30.79
C THR A 200 115.09 -38.47 -30.77
N ASP A 201 115.79 -37.61 -31.52
CA ASP A 201 115.48 -36.17 -31.55
C ASP A 201 114.17 -35.88 -32.31
N VAL A 202 113.96 -36.52 -33.47
CA VAL A 202 112.74 -36.36 -34.29
C VAL A 202 111.52 -37.00 -33.64
N LYS A 203 111.72 -38.12 -32.92
CA LYS A 203 110.66 -38.79 -32.17
C LYS A 203 110.05 -37.88 -31.10
N LYS A 204 110.89 -37.18 -30.33
CA LYS A 204 110.44 -36.30 -29.27
C LYS A 204 109.64 -35.11 -29.81
N ASP A 205 110.10 -34.51 -30.92
CA ASP A 205 109.38 -33.41 -31.57
C ASP A 205 108.00 -33.85 -32.10
N LEU A 206 107.89 -35.05 -32.68
CA LEU A 206 106.61 -35.59 -33.17
C LEU A 206 105.63 -35.87 -32.02
N GLU A 207 106.10 -36.42 -30.90
CA GLU A 207 105.29 -36.67 -29.70
C GLU A 207 104.84 -35.36 -29.01
N ASP A 208 105.72 -34.34 -28.96
CA ASP A 208 105.38 -33.03 -28.40
C ASP A 208 104.33 -32.32 -29.28
N ASN A 209 104.46 -32.36 -30.62
CA ASN A 209 103.44 -31.85 -31.56
C ASN A 209 102.10 -32.60 -31.43
N ALA A 210 102.12 -33.93 -31.27
CA ALA A 210 100.91 -34.71 -31.05
C ALA A 210 100.18 -34.33 -29.75
N ARG A 211 100.94 -34.01 -28.69
CA ARG A 211 100.39 -33.49 -27.44
C ARG A 211 99.76 -32.11 -27.61
N GLU A 212 100.45 -31.20 -28.31
CA GLU A 212 99.94 -29.87 -28.62
C GLU A 212 98.62 -29.94 -29.40
N LEU A 213 98.49 -30.85 -30.38
CA LEU A 213 97.24 -31.06 -31.11
C LEU A 213 96.09 -31.54 -30.21
N ARG A 214 96.35 -32.40 -29.23
CA ARG A 214 95.32 -32.85 -28.27
C ARG A 214 94.93 -31.77 -27.27
N ASP A 215 95.90 -30.97 -26.81
CA ASP A 215 95.63 -29.82 -25.95
C ASP A 215 94.83 -28.76 -26.71
N LEU A 216 95.13 -28.53 -27.98
CA LEU A 216 94.37 -27.65 -28.87
C LEU A 216 92.93 -28.12 -29.08
N GLU A 217 92.71 -29.41 -29.35
CA GLU A 217 91.35 -29.98 -29.46
C GLU A 217 90.55 -29.78 -28.16
N LYS A 218 91.17 -30.02 -27.00
CA LYS A 218 90.54 -29.85 -25.70
C LYS A 218 90.19 -28.39 -25.41
N GLU A 219 91.09 -27.47 -25.76
CA GLU A 219 90.84 -26.03 -25.65
C GLU A 219 89.74 -25.57 -26.61
N MET A 220 89.74 -26.08 -27.85
CA MET A 220 88.70 -25.79 -28.84
C MET A 220 87.32 -26.27 -28.36
N GLN A 221 87.23 -27.52 -27.90
CA GLN A 221 85.98 -28.08 -27.39
C GLN A 221 85.50 -27.35 -26.14
N GLY A 222 86.42 -26.98 -25.23
CA GLY A 222 86.11 -26.25 -24.01
C GLY A 222 85.63 -24.82 -24.23
N ASN A 223 86.21 -24.11 -25.20
CA ASN A 223 85.95 -22.69 -25.42
C ASN A 223 84.85 -22.41 -26.46
N PHE A 224 84.68 -23.27 -27.48
CA PHE A 224 83.77 -22.99 -28.60
C PHE A 224 82.49 -23.82 -28.60
N SER A 225 82.49 -25.05 -28.07
CA SER A 225 81.30 -25.93 -28.11
C SER A 225 80.06 -25.28 -27.48
N GLY A 226 80.20 -24.70 -26.28
CA GLY A 226 79.11 -24.03 -25.57
C GLY A 226 78.56 -22.80 -26.30
N PRO A 227 79.42 -21.81 -26.67
CA PRO A 227 78.99 -20.65 -27.43
C PRO A 227 78.36 -20.97 -28.80
N LEU A 228 78.88 -21.96 -29.53
CA LEU A 228 78.33 -22.37 -30.83
C LEU A 228 76.93 -23.01 -30.66
N GLN A 229 76.77 -23.88 -29.67
CA GLN A 229 75.47 -24.47 -29.33
C GLN A 229 74.46 -23.38 -28.90
N SER A 230 74.88 -22.44 -28.05
CA SER A 230 74.03 -21.32 -27.63
C SER A 230 73.65 -20.42 -28.80
N LEU A 231 74.57 -20.15 -29.73
CA LEU A 231 74.27 -19.37 -30.94
C LEU A 231 73.21 -20.08 -31.81
N LYS A 232 73.33 -21.41 -32.00
CA LYS A 232 72.35 -22.22 -32.73
C LYS A 232 70.95 -22.14 -32.08
N GLU A 233 70.87 -22.30 -30.77
CA GLU A 233 69.62 -22.21 -30.01
C GLU A 233 69.01 -20.80 -30.09
N ASN A 234 69.83 -19.75 -29.93
CA ASN A 234 69.38 -18.37 -30.03
C ASN A 234 68.86 -18.04 -31.44
N ILE A 235 69.51 -18.53 -32.50
CA ILE A 235 69.04 -18.39 -33.89
C ILE A 235 67.65 -19.03 -34.05
N HIS A 236 67.46 -20.27 -33.60
CA HIS A 236 66.16 -20.94 -33.66
C HIS A 236 65.08 -20.23 -32.82
N SER A 237 65.43 -19.74 -31.64
CA SER A 237 64.53 -18.98 -30.77
C SER A 237 64.07 -17.68 -31.44
N VAL A 238 64.98 -16.93 -32.06
CA VAL A 238 64.63 -15.70 -32.80
C VAL A 238 63.79 -16.01 -34.04
N GLN A 239 64.12 -17.05 -34.81
CA GLN A 239 63.34 -17.45 -35.99
C GLN A 239 61.90 -17.86 -35.62
N SER A 240 61.74 -18.67 -34.59
CA SER A 240 60.42 -19.10 -34.11
C SER A 240 59.63 -17.96 -33.49
N GLY A 241 60.27 -17.12 -32.67
CA GLY A 241 59.64 -15.95 -32.06
C GLY A 241 59.17 -14.92 -33.08
N ALA A 242 59.94 -14.66 -34.15
CA ALA A 242 59.55 -13.76 -35.23
C ALA A 242 58.38 -14.30 -36.06
N ALA A 243 58.40 -15.59 -36.41
CA ALA A 243 57.28 -16.24 -37.09
C ALA A 243 55.99 -16.21 -36.23
N GLN A 244 56.13 -16.44 -34.92
CA GLN A 244 55.01 -16.35 -33.98
C GLN A 244 54.46 -14.92 -33.89
N LEU A 245 55.33 -13.91 -33.84
CA LEU A 245 54.93 -12.50 -33.79
C LEU A 245 54.12 -12.10 -35.02
N GLU A 246 54.56 -12.50 -36.22
CA GLU A 246 53.83 -12.26 -37.47
C GLU A 246 52.48 -12.97 -37.48
N GLY A 247 52.45 -14.24 -37.08
CA GLY A 247 51.22 -15.03 -36.98
C GLY A 247 50.21 -14.42 -36.00
N GLN A 248 50.67 -14.02 -34.81
CA GLN A 248 49.83 -13.38 -33.79
C GLN A 248 49.34 -12.00 -34.23
N THR A 249 50.20 -11.20 -34.86
CA THR A 249 49.82 -9.88 -35.39
C THR A 249 48.73 -10.02 -36.44
N THR A 250 48.90 -10.95 -37.39
CA THR A 250 47.93 -11.20 -38.45
C THR A 250 46.59 -11.71 -37.88
N ALA A 251 46.63 -12.64 -36.92
CA ALA A 251 45.42 -13.15 -36.26
C ALA A 251 44.69 -12.08 -35.44
N ALA A 252 45.43 -11.18 -34.78
CA ALA A 252 44.85 -10.07 -34.04
C ALA A 252 44.18 -9.05 -34.98
N LEU A 253 44.82 -8.74 -36.11
CA LEU A 253 44.26 -7.86 -37.14
C LEU A 253 42.99 -8.46 -37.77
N ASP A 254 42.98 -9.76 -38.07
CA ASP A 254 41.79 -10.47 -38.58
C ASP A 254 40.62 -10.42 -37.57
N LYS A 255 40.88 -10.70 -36.29
CA LYS A 255 39.87 -10.58 -35.24
C LYS A 255 39.35 -9.14 -35.11
N ALA A 256 40.24 -8.15 -35.14
CA ALA A 256 39.84 -6.75 -35.09
C ALA A 256 38.96 -6.37 -36.30
N ASN A 257 39.26 -6.88 -37.49
CA ASN A 257 38.47 -6.62 -38.69
C ASN A 257 37.08 -7.26 -38.60
N LYS A 258 37.00 -8.53 -38.17
CA LYS A 258 35.73 -9.22 -37.95
C LYS A 258 34.86 -8.53 -36.91
N THR A 259 35.47 -8.03 -35.83
CA THR A 259 34.75 -7.25 -34.81
C THR A 259 34.26 -5.92 -35.39
N GLN A 260 35.09 -5.21 -36.17
CA GLN A 260 34.69 -3.98 -36.85
C GLN A 260 33.48 -4.21 -37.77
N GLU A 261 33.53 -5.27 -38.60
CA GLU A 261 32.42 -5.65 -39.50
C GLU A 261 31.14 -6.00 -38.72
N PHE A 262 31.26 -6.72 -37.60
CA PHE A 262 30.12 -7.02 -36.74
C PHE A 262 29.51 -5.74 -36.15
N LEU A 263 30.34 -4.82 -35.65
CA LEU A 263 29.87 -3.55 -35.09
C LEU A 263 29.18 -2.69 -36.16
N GLU A 264 29.70 -2.64 -37.37
CA GLU A 264 29.08 -1.88 -38.47
C GLU A 264 27.76 -2.48 -38.95
N ARG A 265 27.66 -3.82 -38.98
CA ARG A 265 26.50 -4.53 -39.53
C ARG A 265 25.39 -4.78 -38.51
N GLU A 266 25.74 -5.27 -37.32
CA GLU A 266 24.77 -5.78 -36.33
C GLU A 266 24.40 -4.74 -35.28
N MET A 267 25.29 -3.81 -34.94
CA MET A 267 25.02 -2.81 -33.90
C MET A 267 23.76 -1.98 -34.18
N PRO A 268 23.52 -1.46 -35.41
CA PRO A 268 22.29 -0.72 -35.70
C PRO A 268 21.02 -1.55 -35.47
N ASN A 269 21.07 -2.85 -35.81
CA ASN A 269 19.95 -3.76 -35.61
C ASN A 269 19.71 -4.06 -34.13
N ILE A 270 20.79 -4.27 -33.36
CA ILE A 270 20.72 -4.49 -31.91
C ILE A 270 20.11 -3.26 -31.24
N ILE A 271 20.61 -2.05 -31.53
CA ILE A 271 20.08 -0.81 -30.97
C ILE A 271 18.59 -0.67 -31.29
N LYS A 272 18.20 -0.90 -32.56
CA LYS A 272 16.80 -0.83 -32.97
C LYS A 272 15.93 -1.82 -32.19
N ASN A 273 16.38 -3.07 -32.06
CA ASN A 273 15.62 -4.11 -31.36
C ASN A 273 15.48 -3.82 -29.86
N GLU A 274 16.57 -3.43 -29.20
CA GLU A 274 16.55 -3.05 -27.77
C GLU A 274 15.68 -1.81 -27.53
N THR A 275 15.69 -0.85 -28.45
CA THR A 275 14.84 0.35 -28.36
C THR A 275 13.36 0.00 -28.50
N LEU A 276 13.01 -0.92 -29.40
CA LEU A 276 11.63 -1.41 -29.56
C LEU A 276 11.18 -2.22 -28.32
N ALA A 277 12.05 -3.08 -27.78
CA ALA A 277 11.76 -3.83 -26.56
C ALA A 277 11.53 -2.90 -25.36
N PHE A 278 12.34 -1.84 -25.23
CA PHE A 278 12.14 -0.81 -24.21
C PHE A 278 10.79 -0.09 -24.36
N LEU A 279 10.42 0.26 -25.60
CA LEU A 279 9.12 0.87 -25.89
C LEU A 279 7.96 -0.04 -25.50
N GLU A 280 8.02 -1.32 -25.87
CA GLU A 280 6.99 -2.32 -25.52
C GLU A 280 6.82 -2.42 -24.01
N GLN A 281 7.94 -2.50 -23.27
CA GLN A 281 7.91 -2.50 -21.81
C GLN A 281 7.30 -1.22 -21.22
N LEU A 282 7.60 -0.05 -21.81
CA LEU A 282 7.03 1.22 -21.38
C LEU A 282 5.51 1.26 -21.59
N LEU A 283 5.02 0.80 -22.75
CA LEU A 283 3.59 0.73 -23.04
C LEU A 283 2.87 -0.24 -22.10
N ASP A 284 3.46 -1.39 -21.80
CA ASP A 284 2.93 -2.37 -20.85
C ASP A 284 2.76 -1.79 -19.43
N PHE A 285 3.72 -0.97 -18.96
CA PHE A 285 3.58 -0.25 -17.70
C PHE A 285 2.38 0.68 -17.69
N PHE A 286 2.17 1.42 -18.78
CA PHE A 286 1.04 2.34 -18.87
C PHE A 286 -0.30 1.59 -18.95
N GLU A 287 -0.38 0.50 -19.71
CA GLU A 287 -1.57 -0.35 -19.77
C GLU A 287 -1.92 -0.93 -18.39
N THR A 288 -0.91 -1.45 -17.69
CA THR A 288 -1.04 -1.95 -16.32
C THR A 288 -1.53 -0.85 -15.38
N TYR A 289 -0.96 0.34 -15.46
CA TYR A 289 -1.35 1.47 -14.61
C TYR A 289 -2.79 1.92 -14.88
N ILE A 290 -3.20 2.00 -16.15
CA ILE A 290 -4.57 2.37 -16.52
C ILE A 290 -5.56 1.31 -16.05
N SER A 291 -5.23 0.03 -16.23
CA SER A 291 -6.06 -1.09 -15.73
C SER A 291 -6.24 -1.01 -14.21
N TRP A 292 -5.15 -0.77 -13.49
CA TRP A 292 -5.18 -0.53 -12.05
C TRP A 292 -6.05 0.69 -11.70
N ALA A 293 -5.84 1.83 -12.37
CA ALA A 293 -6.58 3.05 -12.11
C ALA A 293 -8.08 2.87 -12.35
N LYS A 294 -8.48 2.21 -13.46
CA LYS A 294 -9.87 1.83 -13.74
C LYS A 294 -10.42 0.96 -12.61
N SER A 295 -9.71 -0.08 -12.19
CA SER A 295 -10.18 -0.93 -11.09
C SER A 295 -10.32 -0.17 -9.78
N ARG A 296 -9.38 0.73 -9.45
CA ARG A 296 -9.44 1.53 -8.22
C ARG A 296 -10.59 2.52 -8.24
N VAL A 297 -10.76 3.28 -9.32
CA VAL A 297 -11.86 4.25 -9.46
C VAL A 297 -13.22 3.55 -9.42
N THR A 298 -13.35 2.41 -10.09
CA THR A 298 -14.62 1.69 -10.16
C THR A 298 -14.97 0.92 -8.89
N LYS A 299 -13.98 0.39 -8.15
CA LYS A 299 -14.25 -0.49 -6.99
C LYS A 299 -13.91 0.14 -5.66
N ASP A 300 -12.78 0.82 -5.54
CA ASP A 300 -12.18 1.12 -4.23
C ASP A 300 -12.25 2.59 -3.83
N VAL A 301 -12.37 3.50 -4.80
CA VAL A 301 -12.50 4.93 -4.56
C VAL A 301 -13.95 5.26 -4.21
N ALA A 302 -14.13 6.16 -3.24
CA ALA A 302 -15.43 6.65 -2.81
C ALA A 302 -16.42 5.52 -2.42
N ARG A 303 -15.97 4.60 -1.57
CA ARG A 303 -16.85 3.63 -0.88
C ARG A 303 -17.94 4.37 -0.10
N CYS A 304 -19.19 3.96 -0.23
CA CYS A 304 -20.33 4.71 0.33
C CYS A 304 -20.91 4.14 1.64
N LYS A 305 -20.27 3.12 2.24
CA LYS A 305 -20.63 2.62 3.56
C LYS A 305 -20.71 3.69 4.65
N PRO A 306 -19.77 4.65 4.75
CA PRO A 306 -19.88 5.70 5.78
C PRO A 306 -21.13 6.56 5.64
N ILE A 307 -21.65 6.73 4.41
CA ILE A 307 -22.88 7.49 4.14
C ILE A 307 -24.09 6.71 4.64
N ALA A 308 -24.18 5.41 4.32
CA ALA A 308 -25.23 4.54 4.84
C ALA A 308 -25.22 4.50 6.37
N GLN A 309 -24.04 4.33 6.98
CA GLN A 309 -23.88 4.34 8.43
C GLN A 309 -24.31 5.66 9.06
N SER A 310 -24.02 6.80 8.43
CA SER A 310 -24.46 8.10 8.93
C SER A 310 -25.98 8.23 8.92
N LEU A 311 -26.67 7.66 7.93
CA LEU A 311 -28.14 7.63 7.88
C LEU A 311 -28.72 6.71 8.95
N ASP A 312 -28.10 5.56 9.17
CA ASP A 312 -28.47 4.61 10.23
C ASP A 312 -28.29 5.24 11.61
N ASP A 313 -27.19 5.95 11.83
CA ASP A 313 -26.92 6.66 13.08
C ASP A 313 -27.96 7.77 13.33
N VAL A 314 -28.38 8.49 12.28
CA VAL A 314 -29.44 9.50 12.39
C VAL A 314 -30.78 8.88 12.74
N GLU A 315 -31.12 7.73 12.14
CA GLU A 315 -32.31 6.94 12.49
C GLU A 315 -32.27 6.57 13.98
N VAL A 316 -31.18 5.94 14.42
CA VAL A 316 -31.02 5.49 15.81
C VAL A 316 -31.10 6.67 16.79
N ILE A 317 -30.44 7.80 16.50
CA ILE A 317 -30.51 8.99 17.35
C ILE A 317 -31.93 9.57 17.41
N GLY A 318 -32.57 9.72 16.25
CA GLY A 318 -33.89 10.33 16.14
C GLY A 318 -35.00 9.47 16.75
N CYS A 319 -34.96 8.17 16.47
CA CYS A 319 -36.03 7.24 16.79
C CYS A 319 -35.79 6.53 18.13
N ASP A 320 -34.65 5.88 18.32
CA ASP A 320 -34.40 5.07 19.52
C ASP A 320 -34.03 5.93 20.73
N TYR A 321 -33.35 7.06 20.54
CA TYR A 321 -32.97 7.91 21.67
C TYR A 321 -33.99 9.03 21.92
N ILE A 322 -34.28 9.86 20.91
CA ILE A 322 -35.16 11.02 21.11
C ILE A 322 -36.62 10.58 21.24
N MET A 323 -37.13 9.79 20.29
CA MET A 323 -38.55 9.44 20.29
C MET A 323 -38.92 8.55 21.47
N ASP A 324 -38.11 7.54 21.79
CA ASP A 324 -38.37 6.71 22.98
C ASP A 324 -38.28 7.51 24.28
N SER A 325 -37.39 8.50 24.38
CA SER A 325 -37.34 9.40 25.53
C SER A 325 -38.61 10.25 25.65
N VAL A 326 -39.11 10.79 24.53
CA VAL A 326 -40.39 11.53 24.49
C VAL A 326 -41.53 10.60 24.87
N ASN A 327 -41.49 9.34 24.42
CA ASN A 327 -42.49 8.33 24.74
C ASN A 327 -42.51 7.99 26.23
N ALA A 328 -41.34 7.75 26.83
CA ALA A 328 -41.20 7.54 28.26
C ALA A 328 -41.63 8.76 29.08
N PHE A 329 -41.34 9.97 28.59
CA PHE A 329 -41.70 11.23 29.25
C PHE A 329 -43.21 11.44 29.34
N TRP A 330 -43.94 11.34 28.21
CA TRP A 330 -45.40 11.53 28.23
C TRP A 330 -46.09 10.40 28.99
N PHE A 331 -45.59 9.16 28.89
CA PHE A 331 -46.13 8.02 29.61
C PHE A 331 -46.02 8.22 31.13
N SER A 332 -44.86 8.67 31.60
CA SER A 332 -44.62 8.95 33.03
C SER A 332 -45.49 10.11 33.54
N LEU A 333 -45.54 11.23 32.79
CA LEU A 333 -46.40 12.37 33.16
C LEU A 333 -47.89 12.02 33.10
N GLY A 334 -48.31 11.19 32.15
CA GLY A 334 -49.68 10.68 32.06
C GLY A 334 -50.06 9.92 33.33
N TRP A 335 -49.17 9.06 33.81
CA TRP A 335 -49.38 8.30 35.06
C TRP A 335 -49.44 9.21 36.30
N CYS A 336 -48.56 10.21 36.39
CA CYS A 336 -48.63 11.23 37.44
C CYS A 336 -49.97 11.97 37.42
N THR A 337 -50.46 12.30 36.23
CA THR A 337 -51.72 13.03 36.04
C THR A 337 -52.93 12.17 36.40
N LEU A 338 -52.89 10.88 36.07
CA LEU A 338 -53.91 9.90 36.47
C LEU A 338 -54.00 9.77 37.99
N PHE A 339 -52.87 9.68 38.69
CA PHE A 339 -52.84 9.55 40.15
C PHE A 339 -53.07 10.85 40.92
N LEU A 340 -52.96 12.01 40.26
CA LEU A 340 -53.30 13.30 40.88
C LEU A 340 -54.78 13.36 41.31
N LEU A 341 -55.70 12.79 40.53
CA LEU A 341 -57.14 12.77 40.86
C LEU A 341 -57.46 12.04 42.18
N PRO A 342 -57.09 10.77 42.39
CA PRO A 342 -57.30 10.11 43.69
C PRO A 342 -56.48 10.76 44.82
N SER A 343 -55.29 11.29 44.52
CA SER A 343 -54.47 12.02 45.49
C SER A 343 -55.16 13.27 46.05
N ILE A 344 -55.87 14.03 45.19
CA ILE A 344 -56.68 15.19 45.61
C ILE A 344 -57.76 14.75 46.61
N VAL A 345 -58.50 13.69 46.30
CA VAL A 345 -59.59 13.18 47.17
C VAL A 345 -59.04 12.76 48.53
N LEU A 346 -57.93 12.02 48.55
CA LEU A 346 -57.28 11.57 49.78
C LEU A 346 -56.71 12.74 50.58
N SER A 347 -56.09 13.71 49.92
CA SER A 347 -55.49 14.89 50.56
C SER A 347 -56.55 15.80 51.18
N VAL A 348 -57.70 16.02 50.53
CA VAL A 348 -58.82 16.76 51.13
C VAL A 348 -59.39 16.01 52.35
N ARG A 349 -59.50 14.68 52.30
CA ARG A 349 -59.97 13.88 53.43
C ARG A 349 -58.97 13.92 54.59
N LEU A 350 -57.69 13.72 54.34
CA LEU A 350 -56.62 13.74 55.34
C LEU A 350 -56.44 15.13 55.94
N ALA A 351 -56.52 16.20 55.16
CA ALA A 351 -56.42 17.57 55.66
C ALA A 351 -57.45 17.87 56.76
N LYS A 352 -58.67 17.30 56.69
CA LYS A 352 -59.68 17.42 57.77
C LYS A 352 -59.23 16.76 59.07
N PHE A 353 -58.46 15.68 59.00
CA PHE A 353 -57.92 14.97 60.17
C PHE A 353 -56.62 15.58 60.72
N TYR A 354 -55.91 16.37 59.92
CA TYR A 354 -54.62 16.96 60.30
C TYR A 354 -54.72 18.42 60.75
N ARG A 355 -55.60 19.24 60.14
CA ARG A 355 -55.80 20.66 60.49
C ARG A 355 -56.39 20.84 61.88
N ARG A 356 -55.92 21.83 62.63
CA ARG A 356 -56.52 22.24 63.90
C ARG A 356 -57.81 23.02 63.60
N MET A 357 -58.89 22.72 64.31
CA MET A 357 -60.16 23.46 64.20
C MET A 357 -60.26 24.50 65.32
N ASP A 358 -60.88 25.65 65.04
CA ASP A 358 -61.01 26.73 66.04
C ASP A 358 -62.08 26.43 67.10
N THR A 359 -63.05 25.56 66.77
CA THR A 359 -64.15 25.16 67.67
C THR A 359 -64.30 23.64 67.68
N ALA A 360 -64.69 23.10 68.83
CA ALA A 360 -65.05 21.70 69.00
C ALA A 360 -66.46 21.63 69.58
N ASP A 361 -67.34 20.84 68.95
CA ASP A 361 -68.67 20.57 69.50
C ASP A 361 -68.52 19.73 70.76
N VAL A 362 -68.71 20.36 71.92
CA VAL A 362 -68.78 19.65 73.20
C VAL A 362 -70.15 19.01 73.29
N TYR A 363 -70.23 17.68 73.23
CA TYR A 363 -71.47 16.95 73.45
C TYR A 363 -71.93 17.16 74.90
N ARG A 364 -72.96 17.99 75.10
CA ARG A 364 -73.62 18.17 76.39
C ARG A 364 -74.63 17.03 76.56
N PRO A 365 -74.48 16.12 77.54
CA PRO A 365 -75.53 15.13 77.82
C PRO A 365 -76.83 15.86 78.25
N PRO A 366 -78.02 15.31 77.93
CA PRO A 366 -79.28 15.97 78.25
C PRO A 366 -79.42 16.14 79.76
N THR A 367 -79.47 17.39 80.20
CA THR A 367 -79.78 17.79 81.58
C THR A 367 -81.24 17.43 81.89
N PHE A 368 -81.43 16.40 82.72
CA PHE A 368 -82.73 16.02 83.27
C PHE A 368 -83.14 17.08 84.32
N ASN A 369 -83.93 18.08 83.91
CA ASN A 369 -84.50 19.07 84.83
C ASN A 369 -85.77 18.49 85.48
N SER A 370 -85.69 18.23 86.79
CA SER A 370 -86.77 17.76 87.64
C SER A 370 -87.78 18.89 87.93
N TYR A 371 -88.85 18.96 87.14
CA TYR A 371 -90.02 19.78 87.49
C TYR A 371 -90.89 19.04 88.52
N LYS A 372 -90.97 19.57 89.74
CA LYS A 372 -91.97 19.19 90.75
C LYS A 372 -93.32 19.83 90.41
N ILE A 373 -94.32 19.02 90.09
CA ILE A 373 -95.72 19.43 89.91
C ILE A 373 -96.47 19.21 91.25
N PRO A 374 -97.11 20.23 91.85
CA PRO A 374 -97.87 20.06 93.09
C PRO A 374 -99.19 19.32 92.84
N ARG A 375 -99.50 18.30 93.66
CA ARG A 375 -100.80 17.60 93.66
C ARG A 375 -101.77 18.29 94.65
N PRO A 376 -103.06 18.42 94.29
CA PRO A 376 -104.07 19.06 95.13
C PRO A 376 -104.52 18.18 96.31
N SER A 377 -104.97 18.85 97.37
CA SER A 377 -105.58 18.30 98.58
C SER A 377 -106.88 17.56 98.27
N THR A 378 -107.01 16.33 98.77
CA THR A 378 -108.31 15.69 99.02
C THR A 378 -108.54 15.63 100.53
N ARG A 379 -109.62 16.26 100.98
CA ARG A 379 -110.10 16.31 102.36
C ARG A 379 -111.26 15.34 102.47
N HIS A 380 -111.12 14.29 103.26
CA HIS A 380 -112.14 13.73 104.16
C HIS A 380 -111.43 12.97 105.27
#